data_AF-A0A522WWM9-F1
#
_entry.id   AF-A0A522WWM9-F1
#
_cell.length_a   1.000
_cell.length_b   1.000
_cell.length_c   1.000
_cell.angle_alpha   90.00
_cell.angle_beta   90.00
_cell.angle_gamma   90.00
#
_symmetry.space_group_name_H-M   'P 1'
#
loop_
_entity.id
_entity.type
_entity.pdbx_description
1 polymer ?
#
loop_
_entity_poly.entity_id
_entity_poly.type
_entity_poly.pdbx_seq_one_letter_code
_entity_poly.pdbx_strand_id
1 'polypeptide(L)'
;MKNLIKVVAVILLFSNSCFAASTLLADISLDEATKQIIEGTYNKVLGAQTELINGRTIYVIKVLTPDGRIQYYKIDAETGQLVS
;
A
#
# COMPACT_ATOMS: atom_id res chain seq x y z
N MET A 1 -42.31 32.39 14.97
CA MET A 1 -41.18 32.53 14.02
C MET A 1 -39.80 32.52 14.70
N LYS A 2 -39.59 33.14 15.87
CA LYS A 2 -38.29 33.18 16.58
C LYS A 2 -37.68 31.81 16.94
N ASN A 3 -38.50 30.78 17.17
CA ASN A 3 -38.02 29.47 17.62
C ASN A 3 -37.58 28.57 16.45
N LEU A 4 -38.06 28.84 15.23
CA LEU A 4 -37.74 28.07 14.03
C LEU A 4 -36.29 28.29 13.59
N ILE A 5 -35.81 29.54 13.69
CA ILE A 5 -34.42 29.93 13.38
C ILE A 5 -33.41 29.20 14.29
N LYS A 6 -33.74 29.01 15.57
CA LYS A 6 -32.86 28.31 16.51
C LYS A 6 -32.73 26.83 16.19
N VAL A 7 -33.82 26.18 15.75
CA VAL A 7 -33.82 24.77 15.38
C VAL A 7 -32.99 24.54 14.11
N VAL A 8 -33.13 25.40 13.11
CA VAL A 8 -32.33 25.31 11.87
C VAL A 8 -30.84 25.53 12.13
N ALA A 9 -30.48 26.45 13.04
CA ALA A 9 -29.08 26.69 13.40
C ALA A 9 -28.42 25.49 14.09
N VAL A 10 -29.15 24.72 14.90
CA VAL A 10 -28.62 23.52 15.57
C VAL A 10 -28.38 22.38 14.58
N ILE A 11 -29.24 22.20 13.57
CA ILE A 11 -29.11 21.14 12.56
C ILE A 11 -27.88 21.38 11.66
N LEU A 12 -27.60 22.64 11.32
CA LEU A 12 -26.43 23.02 10.51
C LEU A 12 -25.08 22.72 11.20
N LEU A 13 -25.06 22.67 12.53
CA LEU A 13 -23.85 22.38 13.30
C LEU A 13 -23.54 20.87 13.41
N PHE A 14 -24.54 20.00 13.23
CA PHE A 14 -24.34 18.55 13.29
C PHE A 14 -23.80 17.92 11.99
N SER A 15 -23.75 18.68 10.89
CA SER A 15 -23.42 18.14 9.56
C SER A 15 -21.91 18.05 9.26
N ASN A 16 -21.03 18.42 10.21
CA ASN A 16 -19.58 18.48 9.99
C ASN A 16 -18.80 17.24 10.49
N SER A 17 -19.37 16.03 10.38
CA SER A 17 -18.57 14.81 10.51
C SER A 17 -17.90 14.48 9.17
N CYS A 18 -16.84 15.21 8.83
CA CYS A 18 -15.92 14.78 7.78
C CYS A 18 -15.06 13.63 8.34
N PHE A 19 -15.44 12.39 8.03
CA PHE A 19 -14.57 11.23 8.25
C PHE A 19 -13.41 11.32 7.25
N ALA A 20 -12.34 12.01 7.62
CA ALA A 20 -11.06 11.88 6.95
C ALA A 20 -10.48 10.51 7.31
N ALA A 21 -10.91 9.48 6.58
CA ALA A 21 -10.29 8.17 6.62
C ALA A 21 -8.93 8.27 5.91
N SER A 22 -7.92 8.83 6.58
CA SER A 22 -6.54 8.64 6.19
C SER A 22 -6.17 7.21 6.54
N THR A 23 -6.50 6.27 5.66
CA THR A 23 -5.87 4.96 5.63
C THR A 23 -4.39 5.20 5.41
N LEU A 24 -3.64 5.28 6.51
CA LEU A 24 -2.22 5.00 6.51
C LEU A 24 -2.09 3.51 6.19
N LEU A 25 -2.24 3.17 4.91
CA LEU A 25 -1.75 1.90 4.39
C LEU A 25 -0.28 1.92 4.74
N ALA A 26 0.12 1.01 5.64
CA ALA A 26 1.49 0.90 6.06
C ALA A 26 2.29 0.49 4.83
N ASP A 27 2.90 1.48 4.19
CA ASP A 27 3.80 1.31 3.06
C ASP A 27 4.86 0.30 3.52
N ILE A 28 4.85 -0.88 2.90
CA ILE A 28 5.84 -1.90 3.26
C ILE A 28 7.20 -1.41 2.76
N SER A 29 8.27 -1.74 3.46
CA SER A 29 9.61 -1.39 2.96
C SER A 29 10.05 -2.36 1.87
N LEU A 30 10.99 -1.95 1.04
CA LEU A 30 11.64 -2.81 0.05
C LEU A 30 12.31 -4.04 0.71
N ASP A 31 12.83 -3.89 1.93
CA ASP A 31 13.41 -4.98 2.71
C ASP A 31 12.33 -5.97 3.19
N GLU A 32 11.18 -5.47 3.65
CA GLU A 32 10.03 -6.30 4.05
C GLU A 32 9.49 -7.07 2.85
N ALA A 33 9.35 -6.39 1.71
CA ALA A 33 8.95 -6.98 0.43
C ALA A 33 9.91 -8.11 0.00
N THR A 34 11.22 -7.87 0.17
CA THR A 34 12.26 -8.86 -0.14
C THR A 34 12.17 -10.07 0.78
N LYS A 35 11.96 -9.84 2.08
CA LYS A 35 11.81 -10.89 3.09
C LYS A 35 10.62 -11.80 2.79
N GLN A 36 9.48 -11.23 2.42
CA GLN A 36 8.28 -11.99 2.03
C GLN A 36 8.52 -12.96 0.87
N ILE A 37 9.39 -12.61 -0.08
CA ILE A 37 9.69 -13.45 -1.26
C ILE A 37 10.66 -14.59 -0.95
N ILE A 38 11.58 -14.40 -0.01
CA ILE A 38 12.57 -15.41 0.37
C ILE A 38 12.11 -16.29 1.53
N GLU A 39 11.13 -15.86 2.31
CA GLU A 39 10.62 -16.62 3.45
C GLU A 39 10.07 -17.97 2.99
N GLY A 40 10.60 -19.06 3.56
CA GLY A 40 10.19 -20.43 3.24
C GLY A 40 10.71 -20.99 1.92
N THR A 41 11.54 -20.27 1.15
CA THR A 41 12.11 -20.79 -0.11
C THR A 41 13.65 -20.71 -0.13
N TYR A 42 14.30 -21.67 -0.79
CA TYR A 42 15.76 -21.64 -1.05
C TYR A 42 16.18 -20.63 -2.15
N ASN A 43 15.37 -19.60 -2.34
CA ASN A 43 15.58 -18.56 -3.34
C ASN A 43 16.68 -17.60 -2.89
N LYS A 44 17.47 -17.08 -3.84
CA LYS A 44 18.47 -16.03 -3.57
C LYS A 44 18.08 -14.74 -4.24
N VAL A 45 17.98 -13.65 -3.48
CA VAL A 45 17.76 -12.31 -4.05
C VAL A 45 19.05 -11.82 -4.71
N LEU A 46 18.94 -11.40 -5.96
CA LEU A 46 20.02 -10.85 -6.76
C LEU A 46 20.00 -9.32 -6.80
N GLY A 47 18.84 -8.72 -6.54
CA GLY A 47 18.66 -7.28 -6.49
C GLY A 47 17.20 -6.93 -6.22
N ALA A 48 16.99 -5.73 -5.70
CA ALA A 48 15.67 -5.16 -5.50
C ALA A 48 15.72 -3.67 -5.85
N GLN A 49 14.67 -3.19 -6.50
CA GLN A 49 14.57 -1.79 -6.93
C GLN A 49 13.15 -1.26 -6.78
N THR A 50 13.05 0.05 -6.58
CA THR A 50 11.77 0.75 -6.54
C THR A 50 11.50 1.39 -7.90
N GLU A 51 10.33 1.11 -8.46
CA GLU A 51 9.85 1.69 -9.71
C GLU A 51 8.54 2.44 -9.48
N LEU A 52 8.36 3.54 -10.20
CA LEU A 52 7.09 4.26 -10.23
C LEU A 52 6.35 3.91 -11.54
N ILE A 53 5.29 3.11 -11.43
CA ILE A 53 4.52 2.64 -12.58
C ILE A 53 3.08 3.11 -12.43
N ASN A 54 2.58 3.91 -13.39
CA ASN A 54 1.23 4.49 -13.36
C ASN A 54 0.91 5.25 -12.06
N GLY A 55 1.92 5.94 -11.49
CA GLY A 55 1.79 6.67 -10.23
C GLY A 55 1.78 5.80 -8.97
N ARG A 56 1.99 4.48 -9.10
CA ARG A 56 2.15 3.56 -7.96
C ARG A 56 3.60 3.18 -7.77
N THR A 57 4.00 3.09 -6.51
CA THR A 57 5.32 2.59 -6.12
C THR A 57 5.31 1.07 -6.14
N ILE A 58 6.13 0.47 -7.00
CA ILE A 58 6.27 -0.98 -7.17
C ILE A 58 7.70 -1.38 -6.83
N TYR A 59 7.87 -2.37 -5.97
CA TYR A 59 9.15 -3.02 -5.73
C TYR A 59 9.35 -4.19 -6.68
N VAL A 60 10.41 -4.11 -7.47
CA VAL A 60 10.81 -5.17 -8.40
C VAL A 60 11.99 -5.92 -7.78
N ILE A 61 11.74 -7.18 -7.42
CA ILE A 61 12.71 -8.04 -6.74
C ILE A 61 13.17 -9.12 -7.73
N LYS A 62 14.46 -9.13 -8.02
CA LYS A 62 15.12 -10.12 -8.87
C LYS A 62 15.59 -11.29 -8.03
N VAL A 63 15.13 -12.49 -8.36
CA VAL A 63 15.38 -13.71 -7.60
C VAL A 63 16.00 -14.79 -8.48
N LEU A 64 17.03 -15.45 -7.96
CA LEU A 64 17.56 -16.70 -8.47
C LEU A 64 16.83 -17.86 -7.78
N THR A 65 16.15 -18.68 -8.56
CA THR A 65 15.46 -19.87 -8.07
C THR A 65 16.42 -21.06 -7.94
N PRO A 66 16.06 -22.11 -7.16
CA PRO A 66 16.91 -23.29 -6.97
C PRO A 66 17.26 -24.05 -8.26
N ASP A 67 16.41 -23.95 -9.28
CA ASP A 67 16.65 -24.52 -10.63
C ASP A 67 17.53 -23.62 -11.51
N GLY A 68 18.07 -22.53 -10.96
CA GLY A 68 19.02 -21.64 -11.63
C GLY A 68 18.37 -20.60 -12.55
N ARG A 69 17.05 -20.44 -12.50
CA ARG A 69 16.34 -19.44 -13.31
C ARG A 69 16.26 -18.10 -12.58
N ILE A 70 16.10 -17.03 -13.36
CA ILE A 70 15.89 -15.69 -12.83
C ILE A 70 14.40 -15.36 -12.95
N GLN A 71 13.78 -15.00 -11.83
CA GLN A 71 12.41 -14.49 -11.77
C GLN A 71 12.39 -13.06 -11.25
N TYR A 72 11.38 -12.31 -11.69
CA TYR A 72 11.14 -10.94 -11.26
C TYR A 72 9.78 -10.90 -10.56
N TYR A 73 9.78 -10.61 -9.28
CA TYR A 73 8.56 -10.38 -8.50
C TYR A 73 8.30 -8.90 -8.43
N LYS A 74 7.08 -8.48 -8.76
CA LYS A 74 6.65 -7.10 -8.60
C LYS A 74 5.71 -7.05 -7.40
N ILE A 75 5.98 -6.17 -6.46
CA ILE A 75 5.17 -6.01 -5.25
C ILE A 75 4.72 -4.56 -5.17
N ASP A 76 3.43 -4.36 -4.97
CA ASP A 76 2.86 -3.03 -4.74
C ASP A 76 3.25 -2.56 -3.33
N ALA A 77 3.92 -1.41 -3.23
CA ALA A 77 4.48 -0.93 -1.96
C ALA A 77 3.40 -0.55 -0.93
N GLU A 78 2.27 -0.05 -1.41
CA GLU A 78 1.15 0.37 -0.55
C GLU A 78 0.45 -0.83 0.09
N THR A 79 0.34 -1.94 -0.65
CA THR A 79 -0.44 -3.11 -0.23
C THR A 79 0.39 -4.32 0.18
N GLY A 80 1.66 -4.36 -0.22
CA GLY A 80 2.54 -5.53 -0.10
C GLY A 80 2.11 -6.72 -0.95
N GLN A 81 1.23 -6.53 -1.93
CA GLN A 81 0.72 -7.62 -2.76
C GLN A 81 1.54 -7.79 -4.04
N LEU A 82 1.68 -9.05 -4.48
CA LEU A 82 2.24 -9.36 -5.78
C LEU A 82 1.34 -8.81 -6.89
N VAL A 83 1.95 -8.03 -7.79
CA VAL A 83 1.33 -7.51 -9.01
C VAL A 83 1.86 -8.28 -10.21
N SER A 84 0.96 -8.71 -11.09
CA SER A 84 1.29 -9.46 -12.31
C SER A 84 1.61 -8.56 -13.50
#